data_AF-A0A832JSC6-F1
#
_entry.id   AF-A0A832JSC6-F1
#
_cell.length_a   1.000
_cell.length_b   1.000
_cell.length_c   1.000
_cell.angle_alpha   90.00
_cell.angle_beta   90.00
_cell.angle_gamma   90.00
#
_symmetry.space_group_name_H-M   'P 1'
#
loop_
_entity.id
_entity.type
_entity.pdbx_description
1 polymer ?
#
loop_
_entity_poly.entity_id
_entity_poly.type
_entity_poly.pdbx_seq_one_letter_code
_entity_poly.pdbx_strand_id
1 'polypeptide(L)'
;MIIEKQDSREVHYFYWKTDLYKPFDYEPVTELEGVLCTRFHWRGLVLWTDPVVKGKPLMTFALGVHTPLVYSKSWLVYVMYCLRDLTPLEKFWLGFYLNIFNALLQGVLKLPKEGEFHGYMDRAVQGEVPERYKLKPSEWAFLLVVGSFPHPEKLPSEIAKRLRECT
;
A
#
# COMPACT_ATOMS: atom_id res chain seq x y z
N MET A 1 8.07 5.29 17.98
CA MET A 1 7.41 3.97 17.86
C MET A 1 6.44 3.83 19.03
N ILE A 2 5.14 3.75 18.76
CA ILE A 2 4.18 3.13 19.68
C ILE A 2 3.78 1.81 19.02
N ILE A 3 3.77 0.72 19.79
CA ILE A 3 3.24 -0.57 19.36
C ILE A 3 2.00 -0.81 20.23
N GLU A 4 0.83 -0.87 19.60
CA GLU A 4 -0.40 -1.27 20.26
C GLU A 4 -0.86 -2.60 19.67
N LYS A 5 -1.29 -3.53 20.54
CA LYS A 5 -1.93 -4.78 20.17
C LYS A 5 -3.43 -4.64 20.43
N GLN A 6 -4.23 -4.69 19.37
CA GLN A 6 -5.68 -4.85 19.47
C GLN A 6 -6.08 -6.13 18.74
N ASP A 7 -6.85 -6.98 19.42
CA ASP A 7 -7.56 -8.13 18.84
C ASP A 7 -6.75 -8.90 17.78
N SER A 8 -5.53 -9.31 18.14
CA SER A 8 -4.55 -10.07 17.33
C SER A 8 -3.83 -9.33 16.18
N ARG A 9 -3.96 -8.01 16.04
CA ARG A 9 -3.29 -7.22 14.99
C ARG A 9 -2.33 -6.18 15.57
N GLU A 10 -1.13 -6.08 14.98
CA GLU A 10 -0.14 -5.03 15.27
C GLU A 10 -0.29 -3.90 14.24
N VAL A 11 -0.51 -2.68 14.71
CA VAL A 11 -0.73 -1.50 13.84
C VAL A 11 0.44 -0.53 13.96
N HIS A 12 0.97 -0.09 12.81
CA HIS A 12 2.14 0.79 12.71
C HIS A 12 1.82 2.04 11.85
N TYR A 13 2.04 3.27 12.35
CA TYR A 13 1.57 4.52 11.71
C TYR A 13 2.63 5.38 11.01
N PHE A 14 2.43 5.71 9.70
CA PHE A 14 3.45 6.26 8.78
C PHE A 14 2.99 7.45 7.82
N TYR A 15 3.82 8.50 7.50
CA TYR A 15 3.68 9.81 6.77
C TYR A 15 5.03 10.49 6.29
N TRP A 16 4.97 11.52 5.43
CA TRP A 16 6.15 12.25 4.86
C TRP A 16 6.55 13.54 5.61
N LYS A 17 7.85 13.90 5.69
CA LYS A 17 8.33 15.09 6.46
C LYS A 17 7.97 16.44 5.85
N THR A 18 7.95 16.58 4.52
CA THR A 18 7.71 17.89 3.89
C THR A 18 6.26 18.07 3.42
N ASP A 19 5.39 17.14 3.76
CA ASP A 19 4.01 17.06 3.28
C ASP A 19 3.03 16.86 4.46
N LEU A 20 3.50 17.28 5.65
CA LEU A 20 2.81 17.29 6.94
C LEU A 20 1.51 18.11 6.99
N TYR A 21 1.13 18.81 5.90
CA TYR A 21 -0.06 19.67 5.91
C TYR A 21 -1.38 18.89 5.91
N LYS A 22 -1.34 17.56 5.72
CA LYS A 22 -2.47 16.65 5.90
C LYS A 22 -2.03 15.37 6.63
N PRO A 23 -2.05 15.37 7.98
CA PRO A 23 -1.58 14.23 8.79
C PRO A 23 -2.37 12.94 8.54
N PHE A 24 -3.54 13.05 7.91
CA PHE A 24 -4.39 11.93 7.51
C PHE A 24 -4.51 11.79 5.99
N ASP A 25 -3.56 12.25 5.17
CA ASP A 25 -3.51 11.88 3.74
C ASP A 25 -2.78 10.55 3.49
N TYR A 26 -2.20 9.99 4.54
CA TYR A 26 -1.43 8.76 4.50
C TYR A 26 -2.16 7.71 5.30
N GLU A 27 -2.40 6.57 4.67
CA GLU A 27 -2.78 5.40 5.42
C GLU A 27 -1.55 4.55 5.70
N PRO A 28 -1.35 4.09 6.97
CA PRO A 28 -0.30 3.15 7.27
C PRO A 28 -0.32 1.89 6.40
N VAL A 29 0.87 1.35 6.18
CA VAL A 29 1.01 -0.04 5.76
C VAL A 29 0.44 -0.91 6.88
N THR A 30 -0.56 -1.72 6.57
CA THR A 30 -1.22 -2.59 7.56
C THR A 30 -1.14 -4.04 7.13
N GLU A 31 -1.24 -4.95 8.09
CA GLU A 31 -1.27 -6.38 7.83
C GLU A 31 -2.71 -6.88 7.87
N LEU A 32 -3.12 -7.57 6.80
CA LEU A 32 -4.42 -8.20 6.69
C LEU A 32 -4.23 -9.68 6.39
N GLU A 33 -4.59 -10.54 7.33
CA GLU A 33 -4.49 -12.01 7.19
C GLU A 33 -3.10 -12.48 6.70
N GLY A 34 -2.02 -11.86 7.21
CA GLY A 34 -0.64 -12.20 6.85
C GLY A 34 -0.10 -11.52 5.58
N VAL A 35 -0.89 -10.65 4.94
CA VAL A 35 -0.49 -9.89 3.74
C VAL A 35 -0.37 -8.41 4.07
N LEU A 36 0.75 -7.80 3.70
CA LEU A 36 0.91 -6.36 3.83
C LEU A 36 0.09 -5.65 2.77
N CYS A 37 -0.62 -4.61 3.20
CA CYS A 37 -1.42 -3.79 2.31
C CYS A 37 -1.21 -2.30 2.54
N THR A 38 -1.30 -1.56 1.44
CA THR A 38 -1.27 -0.09 1.44
C THR A 38 -2.42 0.44 0.63
N ARG A 39 -2.79 1.70 0.92
CA ARG A 39 -3.84 2.40 0.19
C ARG A 39 -3.24 3.45 -0.74
N PHE A 40 -3.83 3.58 -1.92
CA PHE A 40 -3.47 4.57 -2.91
C PHE A 40 -4.66 5.47 -3.25
N HIS A 41 -4.52 6.78 -3.01
CA HIS A 41 -5.56 7.80 -3.26
C HIS A 41 -6.96 7.39 -2.79
N TRP A 42 -7.04 6.82 -1.58
CA TRP A 42 -8.28 6.46 -0.91
C TRP A 42 -9.13 5.34 -1.53
N ARG A 43 -8.85 4.95 -2.76
CA ARG A 43 -9.71 4.08 -3.59
C ARG A 43 -8.95 2.87 -4.16
N GLY A 44 -7.63 2.95 -4.26
CA GLY A 44 -6.77 1.84 -4.64
C GLY A 44 -6.30 1.05 -3.43
N LEU A 45 -6.35 -0.28 -3.53
CA LEU A 45 -5.72 -1.20 -2.58
C LEU A 45 -4.47 -1.81 -3.23
N VAL A 46 -3.37 -1.88 -2.49
CA VAL A 46 -2.14 -2.53 -2.93
C VAL A 46 -1.82 -3.66 -1.96
N LEU A 47 -1.60 -4.87 -2.48
CA LEU A 47 -1.08 -6.00 -1.72
C LEU A 47 0.39 -6.21 -2.05
N TRP A 48 1.19 -6.36 -1.01
CA TRP A 48 2.63 -6.63 -1.11
C TRP A 48 2.86 -8.05 -0.64
N THR A 49 3.07 -8.96 -1.60
CA THR A 49 3.09 -10.41 -1.31
C THR A 49 4.48 -10.97 -1.05
N ASP A 50 5.53 -10.27 -1.49
CA ASP A 50 6.92 -10.66 -1.25
C ASP A 50 7.75 -9.55 -0.57
N PRO A 51 7.28 -8.96 0.55
CA PRO A 51 8.01 -7.88 1.20
C PRO A 51 9.37 -8.33 1.73
N VAL A 52 10.36 -7.46 1.64
CA VAL A 52 11.62 -7.61 2.35
C VAL A 52 11.43 -7.14 3.79
N VAL A 53 11.70 -8.04 4.73
CA VAL A 53 11.52 -7.82 6.17
C VAL A 53 12.86 -7.97 6.87
N LYS A 54 13.28 -6.96 7.63
CA LYS A 54 14.45 -6.98 8.52
C LYS A 54 14.01 -6.60 9.93
N GLY A 55 13.35 -7.53 10.61
CA GLY A 55 12.59 -7.29 11.84
C GLY A 55 11.26 -6.56 11.61
N LYS A 56 11.20 -5.65 10.63
CA LYS A 56 10.00 -4.97 10.14
C LYS A 56 10.06 -4.81 8.61
N PRO A 57 8.93 -4.60 7.93
CA PRO A 57 8.92 -4.32 6.49
C PRO A 57 9.76 -3.10 6.15
N LEU A 58 10.60 -3.22 5.11
CA LEU A 58 11.34 -2.08 4.57
C LEU A 58 10.40 -1.27 3.67
N MET A 59 10.34 0.05 3.89
CA MET A 59 9.43 0.92 3.15
C MET A 59 10.11 2.23 2.80
N THR A 60 9.66 2.85 1.73
CA THR A 60 10.15 4.14 1.27
C THR A 60 9.03 4.94 0.61
N PHE A 61 9.34 6.18 0.25
CA PHE A 61 8.49 7.02 -0.58
C PHE A 61 9.27 7.37 -1.84
N ALA A 62 8.59 7.31 -2.98
CA ALA A 62 9.08 7.92 -4.19
C ALA A 62 8.65 9.39 -4.23
N LEU A 63 9.49 10.27 -4.80
CA LEU A 63 9.13 11.67 -4.98
C LEU A 63 7.86 11.77 -5.83
N GLY A 64 6.87 12.55 -5.36
CA GLY A 64 5.56 12.67 -6.01
C GLY A 64 4.62 11.48 -5.76
N VAL A 65 5.01 10.53 -4.92
CA VAL A 65 4.19 9.37 -4.54
C VAL A 65 3.85 9.48 -3.06
N HIS A 66 2.59 9.84 -2.80
CA HIS A 66 2.08 10.05 -1.44
C HIS A 66 1.62 8.74 -0.77
N THR A 67 1.90 7.57 -1.37
CA THR A 67 1.64 6.25 -0.79
C THR A 67 2.96 5.57 -0.47
N PRO A 68 3.11 4.96 0.73
CA PRO A 68 4.30 4.19 1.05
C PRO A 68 4.49 3.02 0.08
N LEU A 69 5.72 2.87 -0.41
CA LEU A 69 6.16 1.74 -1.21
C LEU A 69 6.87 0.74 -0.29
N VAL A 70 6.40 -0.50 -0.27
CA VAL A 70 7.09 -1.58 0.46
C VAL A 70 8.16 -2.17 -0.45
N TYR A 71 9.37 -2.32 0.06
CA TYR A 71 10.44 -2.96 -0.71
C TYR A 71 10.10 -4.44 -0.87
N SER A 72 10.01 -4.89 -2.12
CA SER A 72 9.62 -6.25 -2.46
C SER A 72 10.79 -7.01 -3.07
N LYS A 73 10.88 -8.32 -2.80
CA LYS A 73 11.82 -9.23 -3.45
C LYS A 73 11.48 -9.42 -4.94
N SER A 74 10.20 -9.23 -5.27
CA SER A 74 9.65 -9.35 -6.62
C SER A 74 8.82 -8.10 -6.94
N TRP A 75 9.08 -7.49 -8.09
CA TRP A 75 8.36 -6.29 -8.55
C TRP A 75 7.36 -6.62 -9.67
N LEU A 76 6.90 -7.87 -9.75
CA LEU A 76 5.78 -8.22 -10.62
C LEU A 76 4.54 -7.45 -10.16
N VAL A 77 3.82 -6.82 -11.10
CA VAL A 77 2.63 -6.03 -10.80
C VAL A 77 1.44 -6.64 -11.52
N TYR A 78 0.43 -7.05 -10.75
CA TYR A 78 -0.85 -7.51 -11.27
C TYR A 78 -1.91 -6.47 -10.93
N VAL A 79 -2.81 -6.24 -11.88
CA VAL A 79 -3.88 -5.26 -11.77
C VAL A 79 -5.22 -5.99 -11.86
N MET A 80 -6.07 -5.82 -10.86
CA MET A 80 -7.42 -6.38 -10.81
C MET A 80 -8.41 -5.24 -10.55
N TYR A 81 -9.43 -5.12 -11.40
CA TYR A 81 -10.46 -4.09 -11.25
C TYR A 81 -11.72 -4.43 -12.05
N CYS A 82 -12.85 -3.95 -11.56
CA CYS A 82 -14.09 -3.87 -12.31
C CYS A 82 -14.05 -2.65 -13.27
N LEU A 83 -13.87 -2.82 -14.59
CA LEU A 83 -13.73 -1.67 -15.52
C LEU A 83 -14.95 -0.73 -15.51
N ARG A 84 -16.15 -1.27 -15.29
CA ARG A 84 -17.40 -0.50 -15.21
C ARG A 84 -17.49 0.38 -13.95
N ASP A 85 -16.74 0.04 -12.91
CA ASP A 85 -16.80 0.71 -11.61
C ASP A 85 -15.80 1.88 -11.52
N LEU A 86 -14.89 2.01 -12.48
CA LEU A 86 -13.87 3.06 -12.47
C LEU A 86 -14.36 4.35 -13.13
N THR A 87 -14.43 5.42 -12.34
CA THR A 87 -14.59 6.80 -12.81
C THR A 87 -13.36 7.24 -13.65
N PRO A 88 -13.49 8.29 -14.48
CA PRO A 88 -12.35 8.84 -15.22
C PRO A 88 -11.16 9.24 -14.32
N LEU A 89 -11.45 9.78 -13.14
CA LEU A 89 -10.44 10.17 -12.17
C LEU A 89 -9.70 8.95 -11.60
N GLU A 90 -10.41 7.87 -11.28
CA GLU A 90 -9.79 6.63 -10.80
C GLU A 90 -8.94 5.95 -11.87
N LYS A 91 -9.37 5.99 -13.15
CA LYS A 91 -8.56 5.51 -14.29
C LYS A 91 -7.26 6.30 -14.41
N PHE A 92 -7.33 7.63 -14.26
CA PHE A 92 -6.15 8.48 -14.25
C PHE A 92 -5.19 8.12 -13.12
N TRP A 93 -5.69 7.99 -11.88
CA TRP A 93 -4.87 7.62 -10.73
C TRP A 93 -4.24 6.23 -10.86
N LEU A 94 -5.01 5.25 -11.34
CA LEU A 94 -4.49 3.92 -11.65
C LEU A 94 -3.36 4.01 -12.70
N GLY A 95 -3.57 4.72 -13.80
CA GLY A 95 -2.55 4.91 -14.84
C GLY A 95 -1.29 5.60 -14.31
N PHE A 96 -1.45 6.65 -13.49
CA PHE A 96 -0.34 7.32 -12.83
C PHE A 96 0.46 6.36 -11.94
N TYR A 97 -0.21 5.52 -11.16
CA TYR A 97 0.46 4.59 -10.28
C TYR A 97 1.19 3.47 -11.03
N LEU A 98 0.57 2.93 -12.08
CA LEU A 98 1.22 1.97 -12.97
C LEU A 98 2.46 2.55 -13.65
N ASN A 99 2.44 3.84 -14.02
CA ASN A 99 3.62 4.51 -14.55
C ASN A 99 4.76 4.60 -13.53
N ILE A 100 4.46 4.79 -12.25
CA ILE A 100 5.48 4.74 -11.18
C ILE A 100 6.11 3.35 -11.12
N PHE A 101 5.30 2.28 -11.09
CA PHE A 101 5.83 0.92 -11.09
C PHE A 101 6.63 0.60 -12.35
N ASN A 102 6.19 1.03 -13.52
CA ASN A 102 6.94 0.89 -14.77
C ASN A 102 8.28 1.64 -14.70
N ALA A 103 8.30 2.87 -14.18
CA ALA A 103 9.53 3.64 -14.02
C ALA A 103 10.51 2.97 -13.04
N LEU A 104 10.00 2.36 -11.96
CA LEU A 104 10.81 1.56 -11.03
C LEU A 104 11.40 0.32 -11.72
N LEU A 105 10.59 -0.43 -12.46
CA LEU A 105 11.01 -1.62 -13.20
C LEU A 105 12.05 -1.31 -14.28
N GLN A 106 11.92 -0.16 -14.95
CA GLN A 106 12.87 0.31 -15.96
C GLN A 106 14.13 0.95 -15.34
N GLY A 107 14.20 1.09 -14.01
CA GLY A 107 15.31 1.76 -13.32
C GLY A 107 15.42 3.26 -13.58
N VAL A 108 14.40 3.86 -14.22
CA VAL A 108 14.27 5.31 -14.43
C VAL A 108 14.05 5.99 -13.09
N LEU A 109 13.14 5.43 -12.30
CA LEU A 109 12.97 5.80 -10.90
C LEU A 109 13.80 4.85 -10.05
N LYS A 110 14.73 5.40 -9.28
CA LYS A 110 15.55 4.63 -8.35
C LYS A 110 15.01 4.83 -6.95
N LEU A 111 14.68 3.72 -6.29
CA LEU A 111 14.53 3.75 -4.84
C LEU A 111 15.90 4.04 -4.20
N PRO A 112 15.93 4.63 -3.00
CA PRO A 112 17.15 4.70 -2.20
C PRO A 112 17.84 3.34 -2.10
N LYS A 113 19.14 3.30 -1.81
CA LYS A 113 19.82 2.01 -1.57
C LYS A 113 19.31 1.40 -0.26
N GLU A 114 19.33 0.07 -0.12
CA GLU A 114 18.80 -0.64 1.06
C GLU A 114 19.30 -0.07 2.42
N GLY A 115 20.56 0.40 2.48
CA GLY A 115 21.15 1.02 3.68
C GLY A 115 20.72 2.47 3.95
N GLU A 116 20.06 3.13 3.00
CA GLU A 116 19.46 4.47 3.11
C GLU A 116 17.96 4.39 3.47
N PHE A 117 17.39 3.17 3.54
CA PHE A 117 16.04 2.99 4.02
C PHE A 117 16.01 3.20 5.53
N HIS A 118 15.47 4.34 5.90
CA HIS A 118 14.94 4.51 7.24
C HIS A 118 13.70 3.65 7.33
N GLY A 119 13.69 2.67 8.23
CA GLY A 119 12.50 1.89 8.51
C GLY A 119 11.51 2.77 9.26
N TYR A 120 10.89 3.72 8.56
CA TYR A 120 9.90 4.74 8.91
C TYR A 120 9.96 5.43 10.30
N MET A 121 10.19 4.69 11.37
CA MET A 121 10.13 5.01 12.81
C MET A 121 10.79 6.32 13.28
N ASP A 122 11.55 7.02 12.44
CA ASP A 122 12.24 8.25 12.83
C ASP A 122 11.33 9.49 12.76
N ARG A 123 10.11 9.39 12.21
CA ARG A 123 9.26 10.56 11.90
C ARG A 123 7.75 10.31 12.07
N ALA A 124 7.28 9.70 13.17
CA ALA A 124 5.84 9.55 13.44
C ALA A 124 5.34 10.52 14.54
N VAL A 125 4.09 11.00 14.42
CA VAL A 125 3.31 11.90 15.29
C VAL A 125 2.01 11.15 15.61
N GLN A 126 1.52 11.36 16.83
CA GLN A 126 0.42 10.62 17.46
C GLN A 126 -0.96 11.26 17.20
N GLY A 127 -2.00 10.43 17.08
CA GLY A 127 -3.41 10.82 17.05
C GLY A 127 -4.31 9.67 16.55
N GLU A 128 -5.60 9.66 16.93
CA GLU A 128 -6.57 8.75 16.32
C GLU A 128 -6.73 9.09 14.83
N VAL A 129 -6.63 8.09 13.96
CA VAL A 129 -6.93 8.23 12.53
C VAL A 129 -8.46 8.26 12.37
N PRO A 130 -9.05 9.36 11.86
CA PRO A 130 -10.48 9.43 11.64
C PRO A 130 -10.95 8.29 10.73
N GLU A 131 -12.12 7.72 11.03
CA GLU A 131 -12.65 6.52 10.36
C GLU A 131 -12.66 6.60 8.82
N ARG A 132 -12.96 7.78 8.27
CA ARG A 132 -12.95 8.04 6.82
C ARG A 132 -11.59 7.80 6.14
N TYR A 133 -10.51 7.78 6.92
CA TYR A 133 -9.14 7.61 6.46
C TYR A 133 -8.59 6.20 6.72
N LYS A 134 -9.37 5.29 7.31
CA LYS A 134 -8.99 3.88 7.50
C LYS A 134 -9.26 3.03 6.25
N LEU A 135 -8.52 1.93 6.14
CA LEU A 135 -8.50 1.01 5.02
C LEU A 135 -9.75 0.21 5.16
N LYS A 136 -10.49 0.15 4.07
CA LYS A 136 -11.64 -0.72 3.96
C LYS A 136 -11.33 -1.71 2.85
N PRO A 137 -10.83 -2.91 3.19
CA PRO A 137 -10.46 -3.92 2.19
C PRO A 137 -11.64 -4.39 1.33
N SER A 138 -12.86 -4.04 1.72
CA SER A 138 -14.10 -4.27 0.96
C SER A 138 -14.50 -3.12 0.02
N GLU A 139 -13.90 -1.92 0.12
CA GLU A 139 -14.34 -0.71 -0.61
C GLU A 139 -13.33 -0.20 -1.66
N TRP A 140 -12.45 -1.07 -2.18
CA TRP A 140 -11.50 -0.67 -3.24
C TRP A 140 -12.16 -0.64 -4.63
N ALA A 141 -11.70 0.31 -5.45
CA ALA A 141 -12.08 0.48 -6.85
C ALA A 141 -11.14 -0.30 -7.79
N PHE A 142 -9.85 -0.34 -7.45
CA PHE A 142 -8.86 -1.18 -8.10
C PHE A 142 -7.91 -1.78 -7.07
N LEU A 143 -7.42 -2.97 -7.40
CA LEU A 143 -6.48 -3.75 -6.63
C LEU A 143 -5.19 -3.92 -7.43
N LEU A 144 -4.07 -3.56 -6.81
CA LEU A 144 -2.74 -3.89 -7.29
C LEU A 144 -2.14 -4.97 -6.40
N VAL A 145 -1.50 -5.95 -7.01
CA VAL A 145 -0.66 -6.92 -6.31
C VAL A 145 0.76 -6.72 -6.77
N VAL A 146 1.66 -6.48 -5.84
CA VAL A 146 3.09 -6.28 -6.08
C VAL A 146 3.86 -7.44 -5.42
N GLY A 147 4.58 -8.19 -6.25
CA GLY A 147 5.22 -9.45 -5.88
C GLY A 147 4.58 -10.62 -6.61
N SER A 148 4.80 -11.83 -6.11
CA SER A 148 4.19 -13.04 -6.66
C SER A 148 2.67 -12.99 -6.50
N PHE A 149 1.92 -13.35 -7.56
CA PHE A 149 0.47 -13.38 -7.45
C PHE A 149 0.05 -14.36 -6.35
N PRO A 150 -0.70 -13.92 -5.33
CA PRO A 150 -1.17 -14.82 -4.29
C PRO A 150 -2.21 -15.75 -4.90
N HIS A 151 -2.08 -17.05 -4.63
CA HIS A 151 -3.16 -17.97 -4.94
C HIS A 151 -4.45 -17.54 -4.21
N PRO A 152 -5.64 -17.89 -4.72
CA PRO A 152 -6.92 -17.46 -4.13
C PRO A 152 -7.06 -17.71 -2.62
N GLU A 153 -6.45 -18.79 -2.11
CA GLU A 153 -6.43 -19.14 -0.68
C GLU A 153 -5.51 -18.25 0.19
N LYS A 154 -4.61 -17.48 -0.43
CA LYS A 154 -3.71 -16.53 0.23
C LYS A 154 -4.20 -15.08 0.13
N LEU A 155 -5.27 -14.84 -0.63
CA LEU A 155 -5.91 -13.53 -0.65
C LEU A 155 -6.70 -13.34 0.65
N PRO A 156 -6.58 -12.18 1.31
CA PRO A 156 -7.44 -11.86 2.42
C PRO A 156 -8.92 -12.02 2.09
N SER A 157 -9.69 -12.58 3.02
CA SER A 157 -11.07 -13.02 2.82
C SER A 157 -11.98 -11.93 2.22
N GLU A 158 -11.87 -10.68 2.68
CA GLU A 158 -12.63 -9.54 2.16
C GLU A 158 -12.26 -9.19 0.72
N ILE A 159 -10.99 -9.28 0.36
CA ILE A 159 -10.49 -8.99 -0.98
C ILE A 159 -10.95 -10.08 -1.94
N ALA A 160 -10.80 -11.35 -1.54
CA ALA A 160 -11.26 -12.50 -2.32
C ALA A 160 -12.78 -12.43 -2.55
N LYS A 161 -13.56 -11.99 -1.55
CA LYS A 161 -15.00 -11.76 -1.68
C LYS A 161 -15.30 -10.67 -2.71
N ARG A 162 -14.69 -9.49 -2.58
CA ARG A 162 -14.89 -8.37 -3.50
C ARG A 162 -14.49 -8.71 -4.93
N LEU A 163 -13.40 -9.44 -5.13
CA LEU A 163 -12.98 -9.91 -6.45
C LEU A 163 -14.03 -10.77 -7.14
N ARG A 164 -14.72 -11.67 -6.40
CA ARG A 164 -15.80 -12.49 -6.95
C ARG A 164 -17.00 -11.68 -7.39
N GLU A 165 -17.26 -10.53 -6.78
CA GLU A 165 -18.33 -9.60 -7.18
C GLU A 165 -17.99 -8.86 -8.49
N CYS A 166 -16.72 -8.87 -8.89
CA CYS A 166 -16.24 -8.23 -10.12
C CYS A 166 -16.23 -9.14 -11.36
N THR A 167 -16.40 -10.46 -11.16
CA THR A 167 -16.44 -11.48 -12.21
C THR A 167 -17.84 -11.75 -12.73
#